data_AF-A0A537MCE5-F1
#
_entry.id   AF-A0A537MCE5-F1
#
_cell.length_a   1.000
_cell.length_b   1.000
_cell.length_c   1.000
_cell.angle_alpha   90.00
_cell.angle_beta   90.00
_cell.angle_gamma   90.00
#
_symmetry.space_group_name_H-M   'P 1'
#
loop_
_entity.id
_entity.type
_entity.pdbx_description
1 polymer ?
#
loop_
_entity_poly.entity_id
_entity_poly.type
_entity_poly.pdbx_seq_one_letter_code
_entity_poly.pdbx_strand_id
1 'polypeptide(L)'
;VIIDEFTGRMMDGRRWSDGLHQAVEAKEGVTIEPENQTLASITFQNYFRLYPKIGGMTGTAATEAAEFWDIYKLNVVTIPTHVPVKRIDEDDEFYKNQDDKFGAIAKSIKEKQELGQPVEVLNARYHEQEAHIVAQAGRLGAVTIATNMAGRGTDIQLGGNVEFRIGDELSEMEDGPEKDSAIEKIKREVSEEKERVLAAGGLFVLGTERHESRRIDNQLRGRSGRQGDPGLSRFYLSLDDDLLRIFGPQTMFARLMNKNLADGEAIVSPWISKAIETAQKKVEARNYDVRKQVVEYDDVMNDQRKVIYEQRADIMDSTTVGDVVVDMRAETINSIVGEACPPNSYPEQWDVPLLKERVAQVFGIEPPIDDWMKEEAVEPDMLVDRLQALADAQVEEKAAQLPEESYIQLEKSVLLQSLDQHWKEHLSMLDALRQVIHLRAYAQKKPIDEYKHEAFAQFERMLTAIREDVTHLLAVGQFNWGQQEEELPEIPDFITHHIDPFTGEDDSADIDAATGTVMSRLPPLQMDRPEMPSDLALDAPLSRNAPCPCGSGRKYKHCHGQI
;
A
#
# COMPACT_ATOMS: atom_id res chain seq x y z
N VAL A 1 16.77 -8.85 -24.89
CA VAL A 1 17.54 -8.98 -23.64
C VAL A 1 18.30 -7.70 -23.36
N ILE A 2 18.20 -7.14 -22.16
CA ILE A 2 18.93 -5.93 -21.76
C ILE A 2 20.35 -6.32 -21.33
N ILE A 3 21.36 -5.54 -21.73
CA ILE A 3 22.75 -5.70 -21.27
C ILE A 3 23.06 -4.59 -20.27
N ASP A 4 23.55 -4.94 -19.09
CA ASP A 4 24.07 -3.99 -18.10
C ASP A 4 25.39 -3.39 -18.60
N GLU A 5 25.43 -2.05 -18.77
CA GLU A 5 26.60 -1.31 -19.26
C GLU A 5 27.85 -1.46 -18.36
N PHE A 6 27.66 -1.65 -17.04
CA PHE A 6 28.76 -1.73 -16.07
C PHE A 6 29.30 -3.14 -15.89
N THR A 7 28.43 -4.16 -15.95
CA THR A 7 28.83 -5.56 -15.72
C THR A 7 28.93 -6.39 -16.98
N GLY A 8 28.44 -5.89 -18.12
CA GLY A 8 28.35 -6.62 -19.39
C GLY A 8 27.39 -7.82 -19.35
N ARG A 9 26.61 -7.98 -18.27
CA ARG A 9 25.75 -9.15 -18.06
C ARG A 9 24.44 -8.99 -18.83
N MET A 10 24.03 -10.08 -19.47
CA MET A 10 22.68 -10.24 -20.00
C MET A 10 21.71 -10.34 -18.82
N MET A 11 20.72 -9.45 -18.78
CA MET A 11 19.65 -9.43 -17.80
C MET A 11 18.38 -10.05 -18.41
N ASP A 12 18.36 -11.37 -18.53
CA ASP A 12 17.15 -12.09 -18.95
C ASP A 12 15.99 -11.85 -17.98
N GLY A 13 14.78 -11.84 -18.54
CA GLY A 13 13.54 -11.49 -17.81
C GLY A 13 13.38 -10.00 -17.49
N ARG A 14 14.38 -9.14 -17.69
CA ARG A 14 14.21 -7.68 -17.54
C ARG A 14 13.77 -7.04 -18.86
N ARG A 15 12.64 -6.34 -18.81
CA ARG A 15 12.11 -5.49 -19.88
C ARG A 15 12.14 -4.02 -19.41
N TRP A 16 12.18 -3.09 -20.35
CA TRP A 16 12.00 -1.66 -20.03
C TRP A 16 10.50 -1.38 -19.89
N SER A 17 10.10 -0.52 -18.96
CA SER A 17 8.70 -0.12 -18.79
C SER A 17 8.26 0.89 -19.86
N ASP A 18 6.96 1.23 -19.85
CA ASP A 18 6.41 2.44 -20.47
C ASP A 18 6.52 2.44 -22.01
N GLY A 19 6.21 1.30 -22.61
CA GLY A 19 6.32 1.04 -24.05
C GLY A 19 7.75 1.06 -24.60
N LEU A 20 8.78 1.37 -23.79
CA LEU A 20 10.14 1.54 -24.28
C LEU A 20 10.74 0.22 -24.80
N HIS A 21 10.35 -0.91 -24.20
CA HIS A 21 10.81 -2.22 -24.68
C HIS A 21 10.13 -2.59 -26.00
N GLN A 22 8.83 -2.35 -26.13
CA GLN A 22 8.04 -2.52 -27.35
C GLN A 22 8.55 -1.61 -28.48
N ALA A 23 8.96 -0.38 -28.16
CA ALA A 23 9.58 0.53 -29.12
C ALA A 23 10.95 0.02 -29.62
N VAL A 24 11.74 -0.64 -28.76
CA VAL A 24 12.99 -1.31 -29.16
C VAL A 24 12.70 -2.59 -29.96
N GLU A 25 11.73 -3.41 -29.56
CA GLU A 25 11.27 -4.60 -30.32
C GLU A 25 10.84 -4.19 -31.73
N ALA A 26 9.99 -3.16 -31.85
CA ALA A 26 9.54 -2.62 -33.14
C ALA A 26 10.71 -2.06 -33.98
N LYS A 27 11.65 -1.34 -33.37
CA LYS A 27 12.83 -0.79 -34.04
C LYS A 27 13.76 -1.88 -34.60
N GLU A 28 13.97 -2.95 -33.84
CA GLU A 28 14.83 -4.08 -34.23
C GLU A 28 14.07 -5.17 -35.03
N GLY A 29 12.76 -4.98 -35.29
CA GLY A 29 11.95 -5.89 -36.10
C GLY A 29 11.60 -7.22 -35.42
N VAL A 30 11.59 -7.24 -34.09
CA VAL A 30 11.28 -8.42 -33.25
C VAL A 30 9.78 -8.50 -33.01
N THR A 31 9.26 -9.70 -32.71
CA THR A 31 7.89 -9.88 -32.22
C THR A 31 7.67 -8.99 -30.99
N ILE A 32 6.69 -8.09 -31.09
CA ILE A 32 6.32 -7.20 -29.99
C ILE A 32 5.48 -8.00 -29.00
N GLU A 33 5.99 -8.20 -27.78
CA GLU A 33 5.20 -8.80 -26.71
C GLU A 33 4.35 -7.73 -26.01
N PRO A 34 3.12 -8.06 -25.58
CA PRO A 34 2.23 -7.11 -24.91
C PRO A 34 2.88 -6.46 -23.67
N GLU A 35 2.41 -5.26 -23.34
CA GLU A 35 2.85 -4.50 -22.18
C GLU A 35 2.12 -4.95 -20.90
N ASN A 36 2.82 -4.92 -19.76
CA ASN A 36 2.22 -5.14 -18.46
C ASN A 36 1.39 -3.91 -18.07
N GLN A 37 0.06 -4.05 -18.06
CA GLN A 37 -0.87 -2.97 -17.73
C GLN A 37 -1.26 -2.97 -16.25
N THR A 38 -1.41 -1.78 -15.66
CA THR A 38 -1.91 -1.61 -14.29
C THR A 38 -3.40 -1.95 -14.22
N LEU A 39 -3.74 -3.17 -13.77
CA LEU A 39 -5.14 -3.57 -13.56
C LEU A 39 -5.76 -2.95 -12.30
N ALA A 40 -4.97 -2.84 -11.23
CA ALA A 40 -5.35 -2.21 -9.97
C ALA A 40 -4.10 -1.69 -9.26
N SER A 41 -4.24 -0.58 -8.56
CA SER A 41 -3.18 0.04 -7.75
C SER A 41 -3.82 0.86 -6.63
N ILE A 42 -3.17 0.94 -5.47
CA ILE A 42 -3.53 1.83 -4.36
C ILE A 42 -2.29 2.10 -3.51
N THR A 43 -2.09 3.35 -3.09
CA THR A 43 -1.01 3.64 -2.12
C THR A 43 -1.38 3.14 -0.72
N PHE A 44 -0.38 2.76 0.09
CA PHE A 44 -0.63 2.42 1.51
C PHE A 44 -1.36 3.53 2.26
N GLN A 45 -1.09 4.80 1.92
CA GLN A 45 -1.75 5.96 2.49
C GLN A 45 -3.25 5.94 2.24
N ASN A 46 -3.68 5.77 0.98
CA ASN A 46 -5.11 5.69 0.66
C ASN A 46 -5.75 4.38 1.09
N TYR A 47 -5.02 3.26 1.06
CA TYR A 47 -5.49 1.98 1.57
C TYR A 47 -5.84 2.06 3.07
N PHE A 48 -4.94 2.56 3.92
CA PHE A 48 -5.22 2.68 5.35
C PHE A 48 -6.32 3.71 5.65
N ARG A 49 -6.49 4.76 4.84
CA ARG A 49 -7.60 5.73 4.95
C ARG A 49 -9.00 5.10 4.75
N LEU A 50 -9.11 3.92 4.14
CA LEU A 50 -10.40 3.21 4.00
C LEU A 50 -10.91 2.63 5.33
N TYR A 51 -10.05 2.41 6.32
CA TYR A 51 -10.44 1.79 7.57
C TYR A 51 -11.21 2.79 8.45
N PRO A 52 -12.43 2.45 8.95
CA PRO A 52 -13.22 3.35 9.81
C PRO A 52 -12.53 3.77 11.11
N LYS A 53 -11.54 2.98 11.55
CA LYS A 53 -10.70 3.27 12.72
C LYS A 53 -9.28 2.79 12.45
N ILE A 54 -8.33 3.72 12.51
CA ILE A 54 -6.89 3.45 12.37
C ILE A 54 -6.23 3.66 13.73
N GLY A 55 -5.29 2.76 14.08
CA GLY A 55 -4.42 2.89 15.24
C GLY A 55 -3.06 2.30 14.92
N GLY A 56 -2.02 2.78 15.59
CA GLY A 56 -0.65 2.32 15.36
C GLY A 56 0.22 2.46 16.59
N MET A 57 1.24 1.61 16.69
CA MET A 57 2.21 1.60 17.78
C MET A 57 3.64 1.56 17.23
N THR A 58 4.50 2.41 17.77
CA THR A 58 5.94 2.44 17.45
C THR A 58 6.69 3.27 18.50
N GLY A 59 7.95 2.92 18.77
CA GLY A 59 8.79 3.66 19.72
C GLY A 59 9.26 5.03 19.22
N THR A 60 9.05 5.36 17.94
CA THR A 60 9.66 6.56 17.30
C THR A 60 8.69 7.33 16.39
N ALA A 61 7.42 7.47 16.75
CA ALA A 61 6.46 8.26 15.97
C ALA A 61 6.55 9.78 16.20
N ALA A 62 7.12 10.23 17.31
CA ALA A 62 7.03 11.63 17.77
C ALA A 62 7.65 12.66 16.80
N THR A 63 8.65 12.26 16.00
CA THR A 63 9.26 13.11 14.97
C THR A 63 8.34 13.32 13.76
N GLU A 64 7.58 12.29 13.38
CA GLU A 64 6.70 12.30 12.21
C GLU A 64 5.25 12.70 12.55
N ALA A 65 5.01 13.24 13.75
CA ALA A 65 3.66 13.53 14.24
C ALA A 65 2.85 14.48 13.32
N ALA A 66 3.54 15.40 12.63
CA ALA A 66 2.94 16.25 11.61
C ALA A 66 2.51 15.44 10.37
N GLU A 67 3.37 14.55 9.84
CA GLU A 67 3.03 13.69 8.69
C GLU A 67 1.86 12.73 9.02
N PHE A 68 1.83 12.16 10.22
CA PHE A 68 0.71 11.34 10.69
C PHE A 68 -0.61 12.12 10.77
N TRP A 69 -0.57 13.38 11.20
CA TRP A 69 -1.75 14.24 11.21
C TRP A 69 -2.16 14.66 9.79
N ASP A 70 -1.22 15.06 8.95
CA ASP A 70 -1.49 15.56 7.61
C ASP A 70 -2.06 14.46 6.69
N ILE A 71 -1.48 13.26 6.72
CA ILE A 71 -1.91 12.13 5.88
C ILE A 71 -3.12 11.39 6.46
N TYR A 72 -3.09 11.04 7.76
CA TYR A 72 -4.06 10.10 8.37
C TYR A 72 -4.95 10.73 9.46
N LYS A 73 -4.75 12.02 9.80
CA LYS A 73 -5.42 12.69 10.95
C LYS A 73 -5.18 11.97 12.29
N LEU A 74 -4.04 11.28 12.40
CA LEU A 74 -3.64 10.55 13.60
C LEU A 74 -2.81 11.42 14.53
N ASN A 75 -3.25 11.51 15.79
CA ASN A 75 -2.47 12.14 16.86
C ASN A 75 -1.42 11.16 17.40
N VAL A 76 -0.18 11.63 17.57
CA VAL A 76 0.89 10.85 18.21
C VAL A 76 0.97 11.20 19.70
N VAL A 77 0.73 10.21 20.56
CA VAL A 77 0.87 10.34 22.02
C VAL A 77 2.12 9.59 22.46
N THR A 78 3.03 10.28 23.16
CA THR A 78 4.22 9.63 23.75
C THR A 78 3.82 9.02 25.10
N ILE A 79 3.76 7.69 25.17
CA ILE A 79 3.52 6.96 26.42
C ILE A 79 4.82 6.93 27.23
N PRO A 80 4.82 7.28 28.53
CA PRO A 80 6.02 7.18 29.36
C PRO A 80 6.47 5.72 29.50
N THR A 81 7.78 5.50 29.57
CA THR A 81 8.33 4.15 29.78
C THR A 81 7.99 3.63 31.16
N HIS A 82 7.76 2.32 31.28
CA HIS A 82 7.47 1.65 32.56
C HIS A 82 8.61 1.84 33.59
N VAL A 83 9.85 1.89 33.12
CA VAL A 83 11.06 2.12 33.92
C VAL A 83 11.88 3.25 33.26
N PRO A 84 12.58 4.11 34.02
CA PRO A 84 13.49 5.09 33.44
C PRO A 84 14.61 4.45 32.60
N VAL A 85 14.86 4.98 31.41
CA VAL A 85 15.92 4.51 30.51
C VAL A 85 17.29 4.84 31.11
N LYS A 86 18.18 3.84 31.22
CA LYS A 86 19.56 4.00 31.71
C LYS A 86 20.64 3.88 30.62
N ARG A 87 20.22 3.77 29.35
CA ARG A 87 21.14 3.73 28.20
C ARG A 87 21.95 5.02 28.12
N ILE A 88 23.24 4.88 27.90
CA ILE A 88 24.15 5.98 27.59
C ILE A 88 24.35 6.01 26.08
N ASP A 89 23.92 7.09 25.44
CA ASP A 89 24.18 7.37 24.03
C ASP A 89 25.45 8.21 23.93
N GLU A 90 26.51 7.64 23.39
CA GLU A 90 27.81 8.29 23.21
C GLU A 90 27.84 9.13 21.91
N ASP A 91 28.73 10.11 21.86
CA ASP A 91 28.95 10.91 20.65
C ASP A 91 29.48 10.06 19.49
N ASP A 92 29.13 10.44 18.26
CA ASP A 92 29.60 9.77 17.04
C ASP A 92 31.13 9.91 16.88
N GLU A 93 31.81 8.81 16.53
CA GLU A 93 33.23 8.82 16.17
C GLU A 93 33.40 8.98 14.64
N PHE A 94 34.15 9.99 14.23
CA PHE A 94 34.36 10.33 12.82
C PHE A 94 35.76 9.97 12.32
N TYR A 95 35.81 9.23 11.20
CA TYR A 95 37.02 8.75 10.54
C TYR A 95 37.16 9.31 9.12
N LYS A 96 38.38 9.30 8.61
CA LYS A 96 38.68 9.82 7.28
C LYS A 96 38.22 8.85 6.19
N ASN A 97 38.60 7.58 6.33
CA ASN A 97 38.44 6.51 5.34
C ASN A 97 37.63 5.35 5.94
N GLN A 98 37.08 4.46 5.10
CA GLN A 98 36.38 3.25 5.58
C GLN A 98 37.31 2.28 6.34
N ASP A 99 38.56 2.12 5.92
CA ASP A 99 39.50 1.17 6.55
C ASP A 99 39.77 1.52 8.02
N ASP A 100 40.01 2.79 8.32
CA ASP A 100 40.22 3.29 9.70
C ASP A 100 38.95 3.10 10.54
N LYS A 101 37.78 3.39 9.96
CA LYS A 101 36.46 3.19 10.59
C LYS A 101 36.29 1.72 10.99
N PHE A 102 36.48 0.78 10.06
CA PHE A 102 36.32 -0.65 10.34
C PHE A 102 37.41 -1.20 11.28
N GLY A 103 38.63 -0.69 11.22
CA GLY A 103 39.69 -1.01 12.18
C GLY A 103 39.33 -0.60 13.62
N ALA A 104 38.76 0.59 13.80
CA ALA A 104 38.27 1.04 15.10
C ALA A 104 37.04 0.27 15.59
N ILE A 105 36.08 -0.04 14.71
CA ILE A 105 34.92 -0.89 15.01
C ILE A 105 35.41 -2.26 15.50
N ALA A 106 36.33 -2.92 14.79
CA ALA A 106 36.87 -4.23 15.18
C ALA A 106 37.60 -4.18 16.53
N LYS A 107 38.34 -3.10 16.81
CA LYS A 107 38.96 -2.87 18.12
C LYS A 107 37.91 -2.71 19.23
N SER A 108 36.87 -1.92 19.00
CA SER A 108 35.78 -1.71 19.96
C SER A 108 35.02 -3.01 20.26
N ILE A 109 34.65 -3.77 19.23
CA ILE A 109 34.01 -5.09 19.37
C ILE A 109 34.87 -6.00 20.25
N LYS A 110 36.19 -6.08 19.98
CA LYS A 110 37.11 -6.89 20.76
C LYS A 110 37.20 -6.46 22.23
N GLU A 111 37.39 -5.16 22.49
CA GLU A 111 37.47 -4.63 23.87
C GLU A 111 36.18 -4.90 24.66
N LYS A 112 35.02 -4.81 24.01
CA LYS A 112 33.71 -5.12 24.63
C LYS A 112 33.49 -6.61 24.84
N GLN A 113 33.89 -7.44 23.87
CA GLN A 113 33.82 -8.90 23.99
C GLN A 113 34.73 -9.43 25.11
N GLU A 114 35.94 -8.87 25.28
CA GLU A 114 36.85 -9.22 26.38
C GLU A 114 36.27 -8.86 27.77
N LEU A 115 35.43 -7.83 27.85
CA LEU A 115 34.64 -7.49 29.04
C LEU A 115 33.37 -8.37 29.23
N GLY A 116 33.08 -9.26 28.27
CA GLY A 116 31.85 -10.08 28.24
C GLY A 116 30.60 -9.30 27.81
N GLN A 117 30.73 -8.05 27.38
CA GLN A 117 29.61 -7.22 26.96
C GLN A 117 29.11 -7.69 25.57
N PRO A 118 27.81 -8.01 25.38
CA PRO A 118 27.26 -8.34 24.07
C PRO A 118 27.33 -7.13 23.14
N VAL A 119 27.69 -7.38 21.88
CA VAL A 119 27.83 -6.36 20.83
C VAL A 119 26.93 -6.68 19.63
N GLU A 120 26.19 -5.69 19.17
CA GLU A 120 25.33 -5.78 17.99
C GLU A 120 25.78 -4.80 16.89
N VAL A 121 26.01 -5.33 15.69
CA VAL A 121 26.31 -4.67 14.41
C VAL A 121 25.21 -5.10 13.42
N LEU A 122 24.99 -4.44 12.28
CA LEU A 122 23.95 -4.86 11.29
C LEU A 122 24.50 -4.91 9.82
N ASN A 123 24.15 -5.94 9.01
CA ASN A 123 24.78 -6.37 7.71
C ASN A 123 24.25 -7.64 6.93
N ALA A 124 23.04 -8.24 7.12
CA ALA A 124 22.60 -9.58 6.61
C ALA A 124 21.39 -9.61 5.60
N ARG A 125 20.38 -10.52 5.69
CA ARG A 125 19.59 -10.99 4.50
C ARG A 125 18.35 -11.94 4.65
N TYR A 126 18.03 -12.52 5.81
CA TYR A 126 17.10 -13.68 5.94
C TYR A 126 16.24 -13.67 7.24
N HIS A 127 14.94 -13.36 7.15
CA HIS A 127 14.16 -12.93 8.32
C HIS A 127 13.85 -13.96 9.41
N GLU A 128 13.60 -15.24 9.10
CA GLU A 128 13.23 -16.24 10.12
C GLU A 128 14.44 -16.69 10.95
N GLN A 129 15.51 -17.13 10.29
CA GLN A 129 16.77 -17.51 10.96
C GLN A 129 17.38 -16.32 11.74
N GLU A 130 17.19 -15.09 11.27
CA GLU A 130 17.57 -13.87 11.99
C GLU A 130 16.85 -13.74 13.35
N ALA A 131 15.60 -14.21 13.50
CA ALA A 131 14.85 -14.04 14.74
C ALA A 131 15.47 -14.84 15.90
N HIS A 132 15.84 -16.10 15.67
CA HIS A 132 16.48 -16.96 16.69
C HIS A 132 17.86 -16.43 17.08
N ILE A 133 18.66 -15.99 16.11
CA ILE A 133 19.98 -15.38 16.34
C ILE A 133 19.85 -14.11 17.19
N VAL A 134 18.92 -13.22 16.83
CA VAL A 134 18.70 -11.95 17.56
C VAL A 134 18.11 -12.18 18.96
N ALA A 135 17.26 -13.20 19.14
CA ALA A 135 16.74 -13.58 20.44
C ALA A 135 17.84 -14.01 21.43
N GLN A 136 18.96 -14.56 20.93
CA GLN A 136 20.13 -14.95 21.71
C GLN A 136 21.28 -13.91 21.69
N ALA A 137 21.11 -12.76 21.03
CA ALA A 137 22.16 -11.73 20.90
C ALA A 137 22.54 -11.05 22.23
N GLY A 138 21.66 -11.08 23.24
CA GLY A 138 21.90 -10.49 24.56
C GLY A 138 22.78 -11.33 25.51
N ARG A 139 23.40 -12.40 25.01
CA ARG A 139 24.23 -13.35 25.76
C ARG A 139 25.66 -12.86 26.00
N LEU A 140 26.34 -13.43 27.00
CA LEU A 140 27.65 -12.95 27.44
C LEU A 140 28.72 -13.14 26.36
N GLY A 141 29.35 -12.04 25.92
CA GLY A 141 30.37 -12.04 24.86
C GLY A 141 29.85 -12.40 23.46
N ALA A 142 28.53 -12.45 23.27
CA ALA A 142 27.92 -12.62 21.95
C ALA A 142 28.20 -11.41 21.06
N VAL A 143 28.55 -11.67 19.80
CA VAL A 143 28.71 -10.63 18.78
C VAL A 143 27.77 -10.97 17.63
N THR A 144 26.74 -10.15 17.43
CA THR A 144 25.71 -10.36 16.41
C THR A 144 25.88 -9.35 15.29
N ILE A 145 25.75 -9.82 14.05
CA ILE A 145 25.70 -8.95 12.87
C ILE A 145 24.33 -9.19 12.21
N ALA A 146 23.35 -8.33 12.53
CA ALA A 146 21.97 -8.41 12.01
C ALA A 146 21.92 -7.83 10.57
N THR A 147 20.99 -6.94 10.20
CA THR A 147 20.83 -6.22 8.89
C THR A 147 20.22 -4.85 9.15
N ASN A 148 20.36 -3.85 8.26
CA ASN A 148 19.46 -2.69 8.05
C ASN A 148 18.38 -2.59 9.14
N MET A 149 17.35 -3.45 9.05
CA MET A 149 16.42 -3.75 10.13
C MET A 149 16.13 -5.27 10.27
N ALA A 150 17.14 -6.14 10.33
CA ALA A 150 16.96 -7.54 10.75
C ALA A 150 16.46 -7.63 12.19
N GLY A 151 15.87 -8.78 12.53
CA GLY A 151 15.30 -9.03 13.85
C GLY A 151 14.29 -7.97 14.27
N ARG A 152 13.62 -7.31 13.32
CA ARG A 152 12.59 -6.29 13.60
C ARG A 152 11.32 -6.98 14.05
N GLY A 153 11.06 -6.92 15.35
CA GLY A 153 9.98 -7.64 16.03
C GLY A 153 10.49 -8.36 17.27
N THR A 154 11.66 -9.01 17.15
CA THR A 154 12.31 -9.75 18.24
C THR A 154 12.89 -8.82 19.31
N ASP A 155 12.72 -9.21 20.57
CA ASP A 155 13.33 -8.54 21.73
C ASP A 155 14.70 -9.16 22.07
N ILE A 156 15.68 -8.32 22.38
CA ILE A 156 17.02 -8.73 22.78
C ILE A 156 17.09 -8.67 24.30
N GLN A 157 16.77 -9.80 24.94
CA GLN A 157 16.82 -9.94 26.38
C GLN A 157 18.26 -10.21 26.83
N LEU A 158 18.74 -9.44 27.82
CA LEU A 158 20.06 -9.70 28.42
C LEU A 158 20.06 -11.07 29.10
N GLY A 159 21.06 -11.90 28.81
CA GLY A 159 21.11 -13.32 29.18
C GLY A 159 20.54 -14.29 28.13
N GLY A 160 19.92 -13.77 27.06
CA GLY A 160 19.22 -14.55 26.03
C GLY A 160 17.72 -14.69 26.31
N ASN A 161 16.91 -14.84 25.26
CA ASN A 161 15.46 -15.02 25.41
C ASN A 161 15.13 -16.47 25.81
N VAL A 162 14.42 -16.62 26.93
CA VAL A 162 14.01 -17.91 27.50
C VAL A 162 13.05 -18.68 26.59
N GLU A 163 12.08 -17.99 25.97
CA GLU A 163 11.02 -18.64 25.17
C GLU A 163 11.59 -19.25 23.90
N PHE A 164 12.40 -18.48 23.16
CA PHE A 164 13.13 -18.99 21.99
C PHE A 164 14.07 -20.14 22.37
N ARG A 165 14.80 -20.02 23.49
CA ARG A 165 15.73 -21.07 23.92
C ARG A 165 15.01 -22.38 24.31
N ILE A 166 13.80 -22.28 24.86
CA ILE A 166 12.94 -23.45 25.13
C ILE A 166 12.45 -24.06 23.82
N GLY A 167 12.01 -23.26 22.85
CA GLY A 167 11.62 -23.75 21.52
C GLY A 167 12.77 -24.46 20.80
N ASP A 168 13.97 -23.86 20.83
CA ASP A 168 15.15 -24.38 20.14
C ASP A 168 15.73 -25.64 20.82
N GLU A 169 15.85 -25.67 22.16
CA GLU A 169 16.49 -26.78 22.89
C GLU A 169 15.52 -27.91 23.29
N LEU A 170 14.20 -27.67 23.33
CA LEU A 170 13.19 -28.62 23.87
C LEU A 170 12.02 -28.91 22.91
N SER A 171 12.12 -28.56 21.63
CA SER A 171 11.12 -28.87 20.59
C SER A 171 10.87 -30.37 20.43
N GLU A 172 11.94 -31.17 20.37
CA GLU A 172 11.86 -32.64 20.22
C GLU A 172 11.49 -33.39 21.52
N MET A 173 11.30 -32.70 22.65
CA MET A 173 10.97 -33.33 23.93
C MET A 173 9.45 -33.36 24.19
N GLU A 174 8.93 -34.55 24.52
CA GLU A 174 7.54 -34.71 24.98
C GLU A 174 7.26 -33.93 26.28
N ASP A 175 6.03 -33.44 26.41
CA ASP A 175 5.62 -32.68 27.59
C ASP A 175 5.53 -33.57 28.84
N GLY A 176 6.36 -33.25 29.84
CA GLY A 176 6.45 -34.04 31.07
C GLY A 176 7.45 -33.44 32.08
N PRO A 177 7.63 -34.09 33.25
CA PRO A 177 8.42 -33.54 34.35
C PRO A 177 9.90 -33.35 34.03
N GLU A 178 10.42 -34.06 33.02
CA GLU A 178 11.80 -33.88 32.52
C GLU A 178 11.94 -32.56 31.74
N LYS A 179 10.95 -32.22 30.90
CA LYS A 179 10.88 -30.95 30.17
C LYS A 179 10.71 -29.77 31.12
N ASP A 180 9.86 -29.89 32.14
CA ASP A 180 9.71 -28.89 33.21
C ASP A 180 11.04 -28.64 33.95
N SER A 181 11.78 -29.71 34.27
CA SER A 181 13.09 -29.59 34.91
C SER A 181 14.15 -28.93 34.00
N ALA A 182 14.09 -29.17 32.69
CA ALA A 182 14.94 -28.52 31.71
C ALA A 182 14.59 -27.02 31.55
N ILE A 183 13.30 -26.68 31.52
CA ILE A 183 12.81 -25.29 31.49
C ILE A 183 13.32 -24.50 32.70
N GLU A 184 13.22 -25.04 33.92
CA GLU A 184 13.73 -24.37 35.13
C GLU A 184 15.26 -24.25 35.13
N LYS A 185 15.98 -25.22 34.54
CA LYS A 185 17.43 -25.13 34.32
C LYS A 185 17.78 -23.98 33.36
N ILE A 186 17.08 -23.87 32.22
CA ILE A 186 17.28 -22.79 31.23
C ILE A 186 16.99 -21.43 31.87
N LYS A 187 15.87 -21.27 32.60
CA LYS A 187 15.54 -20.02 33.31
C LYS A 187 16.64 -19.60 34.29
N ARG A 188 17.20 -20.54 35.05
CA ARG A 188 18.30 -20.25 35.99
C ARG A 188 19.56 -19.82 35.23
N GLU A 189 19.97 -20.56 34.19
CA GLU A 189 21.13 -20.20 33.37
C GLU A 189 20.99 -18.80 32.76
N VAL A 190 19.83 -18.47 32.17
CA VAL A 190 19.54 -17.14 31.61
C VAL A 190 19.57 -16.06 32.70
N SER A 191 19.05 -16.33 33.89
CA SER A 191 19.09 -15.36 35.01
C SER A 191 20.52 -15.09 35.50
N GLU A 192 21.35 -16.14 35.63
CA GLU A 192 22.76 -16.01 36.02
C GLU A 192 23.58 -15.30 34.91
N GLU A 193 23.31 -15.60 33.65
CA GLU A 193 23.96 -14.95 32.51
C GLU A 193 23.54 -13.47 32.40
N LYS A 194 22.25 -13.16 32.66
CA LYS A 194 21.72 -11.79 32.73
C LYS A 194 22.42 -10.94 33.77
N GLU A 195 22.62 -11.44 35.00
CA GLU A 195 23.34 -10.68 36.03
C GLU A 195 24.78 -10.34 35.61
N ARG A 196 25.46 -11.25 34.92
CA ARG A 196 26.82 -11.02 34.39
C ARG A 196 26.83 -9.99 33.26
N VAL A 197 25.86 -10.04 32.35
CA VAL A 197 25.72 -9.05 31.26
C VAL A 197 25.35 -7.66 31.81
N LEU A 198 24.49 -7.60 32.83
CA LEU A 198 24.18 -6.35 33.55
C LEU A 198 25.44 -5.75 34.20
N ALA A 199 26.26 -6.57 34.85
CA ALA A 199 27.54 -6.15 35.44
C ALA A 199 28.58 -5.70 34.39
N ALA A 200 28.55 -6.27 33.18
CA ALA A 200 29.37 -5.87 32.04
C ALA A 200 28.89 -4.56 31.35
N GLY A 201 27.76 -3.98 31.78
CA GLY A 201 27.22 -2.72 31.25
C GLY A 201 26.05 -2.86 30.28
N GLY A 202 25.45 -4.06 30.16
CA GLY A 202 24.30 -4.33 29.28
C GLY A 202 24.65 -4.37 27.79
N LEU A 203 23.65 -4.27 26.90
CA LEU A 203 23.87 -4.39 25.45
C LEU A 203 24.63 -3.18 24.89
N PHE A 204 25.70 -3.42 24.11
CA PHE A 204 26.36 -2.41 23.30
C PHE A 204 25.88 -2.45 21.85
N VAL A 205 25.23 -1.38 21.40
CA VAL A 205 24.77 -1.21 20.03
C VAL A 205 25.74 -0.34 19.25
N LEU A 206 26.23 -0.86 18.13
CA LEU A 206 27.18 -0.17 17.26
C LEU A 206 26.55 0.13 15.89
N GLY A 207 26.42 1.41 15.57
CA GLY A 207 26.08 1.89 14.23
C GLY A 207 27.32 2.00 13.35
N THR A 208 27.32 1.33 12.20
CA THR A 208 28.43 1.34 11.22
C THR A 208 28.35 2.50 10.22
N GLU A 209 27.19 3.15 10.15
CA GLU A 209 26.89 4.32 9.34
C GLU A 209 25.61 5.01 9.90
N ARG A 210 25.26 6.17 9.34
CA ARG A 210 24.01 6.89 9.64
C ARG A 210 22.99 6.62 8.55
N HIS A 211 21.77 6.24 8.93
CA HIS A 211 20.69 6.04 7.99
C HIS A 211 20.21 7.38 7.40
N GLU A 212 19.44 7.30 6.31
CA GLU A 212 18.76 8.46 5.71
C GLU A 212 17.84 9.22 6.68
N SER A 213 17.35 8.55 7.74
CA SER A 213 16.50 9.15 8.77
C SER A 213 16.99 8.85 10.19
N ARG A 214 16.98 9.88 11.03
CA ARG A 214 17.30 9.83 12.46
C ARG A 214 16.33 8.90 13.21
N ARG A 215 15.11 8.72 12.70
CA ARG A 215 14.12 7.79 13.25
C ARG A 215 14.63 6.35 13.24
N ILE A 216 15.35 5.94 12.18
CA ILE A 216 15.90 4.58 12.04
C ILE A 216 17.12 4.41 12.96
N ASP A 217 18.02 5.39 13.00
CA ASP A 217 19.12 5.41 13.97
C ASP A 217 18.62 5.27 15.43
N ASN A 218 17.51 5.93 15.77
CA ASN A 218 16.93 5.86 17.11
C ASN A 218 16.27 4.50 17.39
N GLN A 219 15.75 3.80 16.37
CA GLN A 219 15.28 2.40 16.52
C GLN A 219 16.46 1.46 16.79
N LEU A 220 17.60 1.69 16.15
CA LEU A 220 18.84 0.95 16.43
C LEU A 220 19.29 1.20 17.88
N ARG A 221 19.45 2.45 18.32
CA ARG A 221 19.73 2.77 19.74
C ARG A 221 18.72 2.12 20.69
N GLY A 222 17.45 2.08 20.30
CA GLY A 222 16.34 1.47 21.04
C GLY A 222 16.38 -0.06 21.17
N ARG A 223 17.35 -0.75 20.57
CA ARG A 223 17.67 -2.16 20.90
C ARG A 223 18.27 -2.28 22.29
N SER A 224 19.10 -1.31 22.71
CA SER A 224 19.75 -1.28 24.02
C SER A 224 18.95 -0.51 25.08
N GLY A 225 19.16 -0.88 26.35
CA GLY A 225 18.57 -0.23 27.54
C GLY A 225 17.07 -0.44 27.74
N ARG A 226 16.53 -1.58 27.28
CA ARG A 226 15.12 -1.97 27.46
C ARG A 226 14.80 -2.20 28.93
N GLN A 227 13.55 -1.93 29.34
CA GLN A 227 13.07 -2.04 30.73
C GLN A 227 13.94 -1.36 31.81
N GLY A 228 14.74 -0.35 31.44
CA GLY A 228 15.66 0.33 32.35
C GLY A 228 16.94 -0.44 32.68
N ASP A 229 17.27 -1.45 31.87
CA ASP A 229 18.60 -2.08 31.87
C ASP A 229 19.68 -1.03 31.50
N PRO A 230 20.93 -1.20 31.98
CA PRO A 230 22.07 -0.45 31.46
C PRO A 230 22.31 -0.80 29.98
N GLY A 231 23.00 0.08 29.28
CA GLY A 231 23.31 -0.12 27.87
C GLY A 231 24.11 1.03 27.30
N LEU A 232 24.79 0.77 26.19
CA LEU A 232 25.60 1.74 25.46
C LEU A 232 25.17 1.77 23.99
N SER A 233 25.19 2.95 23.36
CA SER A 233 25.13 3.06 21.90
C SER A 233 26.15 4.06 21.36
N ARG A 234 26.77 3.73 20.23
CA ARG A 234 27.73 4.61 19.53
C ARG A 234 27.64 4.40 18.02
N PHE A 235 27.86 5.46 17.25
CA PHE A 235 27.94 5.40 15.79
C PHE A 235 29.38 5.72 15.33
N TYR A 236 29.83 5.00 14.31
CA TYR A 236 31.14 5.14 13.67
C TYR A 236 30.90 5.58 12.22
N LEU A 237 31.55 6.65 11.77
CA LEU A 237 31.26 7.30 10.48
C LEU A 237 32.52 7.61 9.68
N SER A 238 32.42 7.62 8.36
CA SER A 238 33.51 8.02 7.45
C SER A 238 33.05 8.97 6.35
N LEU A 239 33.97 9.75 5.77
CA LEU A 239 33.68 10.62 4.61
C LEU A 239 33.16 9.83 3.40
N ASP A 240 33.51 8.54 3.32
CA ASP A 240 33.17 7.63 2.24
C ASP A 240 31.79 6.97 2.42
N ASP A 241 31.06 7.24 3.50
CA ASP A 241 29.73 6.67 3.77
C ASP A 241 28.66 7.28 2.84
N ASP A 242 27.66 6.50 2.43
CA ASP A 242 26.72 6.90 1.38
C ASP A 242 25.90 8.16 1.71
N LEU A 243 25.51 8.35 2.98
CA LEU A 243 24.86 9.58 3.45
C LEU A 243 25.74 10.82 3.19
N LEU A 244 27.06 10.70 3.36
CA LEU A 244 28.01 11.81 3.19
C LEU A 244 28.45 11.99 1.74
N ARG A 245 28.43 10.93 0.92
CA ARG A 245 28.60 11.03 -0.55
C ARG A 245 27.57 11.93 -1.21
N ILE A 246 26.34 12.02 -0.68
CA ILE A 246 25.28 12.93 -1.18
C ILE A 246 25.72 14.41 -1.18
N PHE A 247 26.64 14.80 -0.28
CA PHE A 247 27.18 16.16 -0.22
C PHE A 247 28.28 16.40 -1.26
N GLY A 248 28.87 15.35 -1.79
CA GLY A 248 29.91 15.40 -2.82
C GLY A 248 31.28 15.87 -2.32
N PRO A 249 32.37 15.40 -2.95
CA PRO A 249 33.74 15.66 -2.49
C PRO A 249 34.19 17.12 -2.65
N GLN A 250 33.41 17.96 -3.35
CA GLN A 250 33.72 19.37 -3.55
C GLN A 250 33.27 20.28 -2.40
N THR A 251 32.48 19.78 -1.44
CA THR A 251 31.99 20.59 -0.32
C THR A 251 33.11 21.09 0.58
N MET A 252 32.88 22.27 1.17
CA MET A 252 33.77 22.84 2.19
C MET A 252 33.98 21.86 3.37
N PHE A 253 32.96 21.06 3.70
CA PHE A 253 33.03 20.00 4.70
C PHE A 253 34.07 18.94 4.33
N ALA A 254 33.94 18.25 3.19
CA ALA A 254 34.89 17.23 2.75
C ALA A 254 36.34 17.77 2.65
N ARG A 255 36.51 19.01 2.17
CA ARG A 255 37.83 19.67 2.08
C ARG A 255 38.43 20.03 3.44
N LEU A 256 37.62 20.46 4.41
CA LEU A 256 38.07 20.79 5.76
C LEU A 256 38.49 19.52 6.52
N MET A 257 37.69 18.46 6.39
CA MET A 257 37.93 17.18 7.04
C MET A 257 39.19 16.51 6.48
N ASN A 258 39.33 16.40 5.15
CA ASN A 258 40.56 15.87 4.52
C ASN A 258 41.84 16.67 4.82
N LYS A 259 41.72 17.93 5.26
CA LYS A 259 42.87 18.76 5.66
C LYS A 259 43.23 18.62 7.15
N ASN A 260 42.27 18.25 8.00
CA ASN A 260 42.41 18.23 9.44
C ASN A 260 42.50 16.82 10.05
N LEU A 261 42.12 15.76 9.33
CA LEU A 261 42.28 14.37 9.78
C LEU A 261 43.65 13.80 9.35
N ALA A 262 44.42 13.36 10.35
CA ALA A 262 45.44 12.33 10.16
C ALA A 262 44.76 10.96 9.96
N ASP A 263 45.44 10.04 9.26
CA ASP A 263 44.94 8.68 9.05
C ASP A 263 44.95 7.92 10.40
N GLY A 264 43.86 7.22 10.71
CA GLY A 264 43.68 6.47 11.96
C GLY A 264 43.22 7.26 13.21
N GLU A 265 43.05 8.58 13.15
CA GLU A 265 42.53 9.38 14.29
C GLU A 265 41.01 9.61 14.20
N ALA A 266 40.30 9.35 15.31
CA ALA A 266 38.87 9.61 15.46
C ALA A 266 38.64 11.06 15.90
N ILE A 267 37.80 11.82 15.16
CA ILE A 267 37.33 13.13 15.62
C ILE A 267 35.96 13.01 16.26
N VAL A 268 35.89 13.35 17.55
CA VAL A 268 34.64 13.64 18.25
C VAL A 268 34.46 15.15 18.30
N SER A 269 33.48 15.69 17.57
CA SER A 269 33.21 17.14 17.55
C SER A 269 31.72 17.44 17.43
N PRO A 270 31.12 18.19 18.38
CA PRO A 270 29.70 18.59 18.32
C PRO A 270 29.31 19.34 17.04
N TRP A 271 30.25 20.00 16.37
CA TRP A 271 30.00 20.67 15.08
C TRP A 271 29.77 19.67 13.94
N ILE A 272 30.53 18.57 13.91
CA ILE A 272 30.39 17.51 12.90
C ILE A 272 29.03 16.82 13.07
N SER A 273 28.68 16.42 14.30
CA SER A 273 27.39 15.78 14.60
C SER A 273 26.21 16.65 14.18
N LYS A 274 26.30 17.98 14.38
CA LYS A 274 25.27 18.95 13.94
C LYS A 274 25.20 19.12 12.42
N ALA A 275 26.34 19.04 11.72
CA ALA A 275 26.36 19.04 10.26
C ALA A 275 25.68 17.77 9.70
N ILE A 276 25.95 16.61 10.31
CA ILE A 276 25.31 15.31 9.95
C ILE A 276 23.81 15.34 10.27
N GLU A 277 23.38 15.90 11.41
CA GLU A 277 21.96 16.06 11.72
C GLU A 277 21.24 16.95 10.68
N THR A 278 21.91 18.02 10.23
CA THR A 278 21.40 18.90 9.16
C THR A 278 21.34 18.18 7.81
N ALA A 279 22.31 17.29 7.55
CA ALA A 279 22.33 16.43 6.38
C ALA A 279 21.15 15.44 6.36
N GLN A 280 20.96 14.68 7.45
CA GLN A 280 19.83 13.75 7.60
C GLN A 280 18.49 14.48 7.42
N LYS A 281 18.29 15.62 8.07
CA LYS A 281 17.06 16.43 7.91
C LYS A 281 16.76 16.83 6.46
N LYS A 282 17.79 17.06 5.63
CA LYS A 282 17.62 17.36 4.21
C LYS A 282 17.21 16.13 3.40
N VAL A 283 17.72 14.95 3.74
CA VAL A 283 17.32 13.68 3.12
C VAL A 283 15.91 13.29 3.58
N GLU A 284 15.59 13.43 4.86
CA GLU A 284 14.24 13.27 5.42
C GLU A 284 13.22 14.17 4.71
N ALA A 285 13.53 15.46 4.56
CA ALA A 285 12.67 16.41 3.82
C ALA A 285 12.47 16.00 2.35
N ARG A 286 13.55 15.60 1.64
CA ARG A 286 13.45 15.09 0.26
C ARG A 286 12.55 13.85 0.18
N ASN A 287 12.72 12.90 1.11
CA ASN A 287 11.94 11.66 1.14
C ASN A 287 10.47 11.92 1.53
N TYR A 288 10.22 12.90 2.39
CA TYR A 288 8.88 13.42 2.69
C TYR A 288 8.24 14.04 1.44
N ASP A 289 8.94 14.92 0.72
CA ASP A 289 8.43 15.56 -0.51
C ASP A 289 8.10 14.51 -1.59
N VAL A 290 8.94 13.48 -1.76
CA VAL A 290 8.67 12.35 -2.67
C VAL A 290 7.43 11.56 -2.24
N ARG A 291 7.30 11.20 -0.95
CA ARG A 291 6.09 10.51 -0.45
C ARG A 291 4.84 11.35 -0.63
N LYS A 292 4.92 12.64 -0.28
CA LYS A 292 3.83 13.60 -0.43
C LYS A 292 3.41 13.72 -1.89
N GLN A 293 4.36 13.83 -2.82
CA GLN A 293 4.05 13.85 -4.25
C GLN A 293 3.34 12.56 -4.68
N VAL A 294 3.84 11.38 -4.30
CA VAL A 294 3.17 10.10 -4.63
C VAL A 294 1.72 10.07 -4.14
N VAL A 295 1.44 10.58 -2.94
CA VAL A 295 0.08 10.70 -2.39
C VAL A 295 -0.74 11.74 -3.15
N GLU A 296 -0.20 12.92 -3.48
CA GLU A 296 -0.93 13.97 -4.20
C GLU A 296 -1.42 13.53 -5.58
N TYR A 297 -0.68 12.65 -6.29
CA TYR A 297 -1.11 12.07 -7.56
C TYR A 297 -2.08 10.88 -7.35
N ASP A 298 -1.84 9.99 -6.38
CA ASP A 298 -2.79 8.90 -6.09
C ASP A 298 -4.11 9.41 -5.47
N ASP A 299 -4.15 10.55 -4.79
CA ASP A 299 -5.40 11.13 -4.28
C ASP A 299 -6.37 11.46 -5.42
N VAL A 300 -5.86 11.95 -6.57
CA VAL A 300 -6.66 12.19 -7.79
C VAL A 300 -7.21 10.87 -8.35
N MET A 301 -6.36 9.85 -8.42
CA MET A 301 -6.75 8.50 -8.84
C MET A 301 -7.77 7.87 -7.91
N ASN A 302 -7.61 8.07 -6.60
CA ASN A 302 -8.40 7.48 -5.54
C ASN A 302 -9.82 8.04 -5.53
N ASP A 303 -10.00 9.33 -5.81
CA ASP A 303 -11.34 9.92 -5.92
C ASP A 303 -12.10 9.40 -7.15
N GLN A 304 -11.43 9.21 -8.30
CA GLN A 304 -12.03 8.55 -9.47
C GLN A 304 -12.32 7.05 -9.19
N ARG A 305 -11.38 6.35 -8.56
CA ARG A 305 -11.49 4.93 -8.19
C ARG A 305 -12.67 4.66 -7.27
N LYS A 306 -12.97 5.55 -6.31
CA LYS A 306 -14.16 5.43 -5.45
C LYS A 306 -15.43 5.39 -6.28
N VAL A 307 -15.63 6.35 -7.19
CA VAL A 307 -16.82 6.42 -8.05
C VAL A 307 -16.98 5.13 -8.87
N ILE A 308 -15.91 4.66 -9.50
CA ILE A 308 -15.94 3.44 -10.32
C ILE A 308 -16.18 2.19 -9.47
N TYR A 309 -15.58 2.09 -8.28
CA TYR A 309 -15.75 0.92 -7.41
C TYR A 309 -17.13 0.91 -6.71
N GLU A 310 -17.69 2.08 -6.39
CA GLU A 310 -19.06 2.26 -5.88
C GLU A 310 -20.07 1.85 -6.96
N GLN A 311 -19.97 2.41 -8.17
CA GLN A 311 -20.78 1.98 -9.32
C GLN A 311 -20.66 0.47 -9.57
N ARG A 312 -19.44 -0.07 -9.61
CA ARG A 312 -19.20 -1.51 -9.82
C ARG A 312 -19.84 -2.37 -8.73
N ALA A 313 -19.82 -1.93 -7.48
CA ALA A 313 -20.51 -2.61 -6.39
C ALA A 313 -22.04 -2.54 -6.56
N ASP A 314 -22.60 -1.36 -6.84
CA ASP A 314 -24.04 -1.17 -7.07
C ASP A 314 -24.56 -2.05 -8.23
N ILE A 315 -23.80 -2.17 -9.32
CA ILE A 315 -24.14 -3.03 -10.46
C ILE A 315 -24.16 -4.52 -10.06
N MET A 316 -23.19 -4.96 -9.25
CA MET A 316 -23.14 -6.35 -8.76
C MET A 316 -24.30 -6.64 -7.79
N ASP A 317 -24.54 -5.74 -6.81
CA ASP A 317 -25.50 -5.94 -5.71
C ASP A 317 -26.97 -5.64 -6.10
N SER A 318 -27.22 -4.82 -7.12
CA SER A 318 -28.57 -4.56 -7.64
C SER A 318 -29.30 -5.84 -8.07
N THR A 319 -30.63 -5.84 -8.15
CA THR A 319 -31.36 -6.95 -8.80
C THR A 319 -31.42 -6.78 -10.31
N THR A 320 -31.60 -5.55 -10.78
CA THR A 320 -31.84 -5.15 -12.18
C THR A 320 -31.12 -3.84 -12.47
N VAL A 321 -30.64 -3.65 -13.70
CA VAL A 321 -29.91 -2.44 -14.12
C VAL A 321 -30.57 -1.69 -15.29
N GLY A 322 -31.76 -2.13 -15.73
CA GLY A 322 -32.46 -1.59 -16.89
C GLY A 322 -32.66 -0.07 -16.85
N ASP A 323 -33.05 0.51 -15.70
CA ASP A 323 -33.21 1.97 -15.56
C ASP A 323 -31.91 2.73 -15.90
N VAL A 324 -30.76 2.22 -15.42
CA VAL A 324 -29.44 2.79 -15.70
C VAL A 324 -29.13 2.69 -17.20
N VAL A 325 -29.42 1.55 -17.83
CA VAL A 325 -29.20 1.32 -19.27
C VAL A 325 -30.08 2.22 -20.13
N VAL A 326 -31.34 2.46 -19.72
CA VAL A 326 -32.26 3.39 -20.37
C VAL A 326 -31.72 4.82 -20.29
N ASP A 327 -31.26 5.26 -19.11
CA ASP A 327 -30.67 6.59 -18.93
C ASP A 327 -29.37 6.74 -19.75
N MET A 328 -28.48 5.73 -19.76
CA MET A 328 -27.27 5.73 -20.60
C MET A 328 -27.60 5.89 -22.09
N ARG A 329 -28.64 5.21 -22.57
CA ARG A 329 -29.11 5.30 -23.96
C ARG A 329 -29.68 6.69 -24.27
N ALA A 330 -30.52 7.23 -23.39
CA ALA A 330 -31.08 8.57 -23.53
C ALA A 330 -29.98 9.65 -23.56
N GLU A 331 -28.99 9.59 -22.66
CA GLU A 331 -27.85 10.52 -22.65
C GLU A 331 -26.98 10.38 -23.90
N THR A 332 -26.77 9.16 -24.42
CA THR A 332 -26.01 8.93 -25.66
C THR A 332 -26.70 9.55 -26.87
N ILE A 333 -28.03 9.42 -26.98
CA ILE A 333 -28.83 10.08 -28.03
C ILE A 333 -28.72 11.61 -27.90
N ASN A 334 -28.89 12.16 -26.70
CA ASN A 334 -28.73 13.60 -26.45
C ASN A 334 -27.34 14.11 -26.82
N SER A 335 -26.27 13.34 -26.56
CA SER A 335 -24.91 13.71 -26.93
C SER A 335 -24.71 13.74 -28.45
N ILE A 336 -25.20 12.73 -29.17
CA ILE A 336 -25.07 12.63 -30.63
C ILE A 336 -25.91 13.72 -31.33
N VAL A 337 -27.14 13.95 -30.87
CA VAL A 337 -27.98 15.05 -31.40
C VAL A 337 -27.38 16.41 -31.05
N GLY A 338 -26.83 16.61 -29.85
CA GLY A 338 -26.19 17.86 -29.46
C GLY A 338 -24.90 18.18 -30.23
N GLU A 339 -24.17 17.17 -30.67
CA GLU A 339 -22.98 17.31 -31.54
C GLU A 339 -23.37 17.71 -32.97
N ALA A 340 -24.35 17.01 -33.57
CA ALA A 340 -24.77 17.26 -34.95
C ALA A 340 -25.73 18.46 -35.13
N CYS A 341 -26.55 18.74 -34.11
CA CYS A 341 -27.59 19.77 -34.09
C CYS A 341 -27.41 20.71 -32.87
N PRO A 342 -26.41 21.62 -32.87
CA PRO A 342 -26.08 22.43 -31.70
C PRO A 342 -27.27 23.26 -31.18
N PRO A 343 -27.44 23.41 -29.85
CA PRO A 343 -28.56 24.15 -29.28
C PRO A 343 -28.54 25.63 -29.71
N ASN A 344 -29.71 26.16 -30.08
CA ASN A 344 -29.91 27.50 -30.65
C ASN A 344 -29.33 27.72 -32.07
N SER A 345 -29.04 26.64 -32.82
CA SER A 345 -28.70 26.72 -34.26
C SER A 345 -29.93 26.47 -35.15
N TYR A 346 -29.87 26.94 -36.39
CA TYR A 346 -30.94 26.70 -37.37
C TYR A 346 -30.78 25.33 -38.06
N PRO A 347 -31.87 24.67 -38.51
CA PRO A 347 -31.80 23.37 -39.22
C PRO A 347 -30.88 23.34 -40.44
N GLU A 348 -30.66 24.49 -41.10
CA GLU A 348 -29.72 24.65 -42.23
C GLU A 348 -28.23 24.51 -41.84
N GLN A 349 -27.92 24.56 -40.53
CA GLN A 349 -26.57 24.49 -39.96
C GLN A 349 -26.25 23.14 -39.34
N TRP A 350 -27.21 22.21 -39.31
CA TRP A 350 -27.05 20.89 -38.68
C TRP A 350 -26.32 19.91 -39.60
N ASP A 351 -25.42 19.12 -39.02
CA ASP A 351 -24.70 18.06 -39.76
C ASP A 351 -25.53 16.78 -39.81
N VAL A 352 -26.58 16.81 -40.64
CA VAL A 352 -27.46 15.66 -40.90
C VAL A 352 -26.69 14.42 -41.42
N PRO A 353 -25.64 14.56 -42.28
CA PRO A 353 -24.74 13.43 -42.60
C PRO A 353 -24.10 12.79 -41.36
N LEU A 354 -23.47 13.58 -40.48
CA LEU A 354 -22.84 13.10 -39.24
C LEU A 354 -23.88 12.42 -38.33
N LEU A 355 -25.07 13.02 -38.17
CA LEU A 355 -26.13 12.45 -37.36
C LEU A 355 -26.52 11.04 -37.83
N LYS A 356 -26.68 10.84 -39.15
CA LYS A 356 -26.98 9.51 -39.71
C LYS A 356 -25.84 8.52 -39.51
N GLU A 357 -24.60 8.94 -39.76
CA GLU A 357 -23.42 8.09 -39.61
C GLU A 357 -23.30 7.60 -38.16
N ARG A 358 -23.39 8.52 -37.18
CA ARG A 358 -23.30 8.21 -35.75
C ARG A 358 -24.49 7.37 -35.27
N VAL A 359 -25.71 7.66 -35.72
CA VAL A 359 -26.89 6.86 -35.35
C VAL A 359 -26.82 5.43 -35.92
N ALA A 360 -26.42 5.27 -37.18
CA ALA A 360 -26.23 3.95 -37.78
C ALA A 360 -25.07 3.19 -37.13
N GLN A 361 -23.97 3.87 -36.77
CA GLN A 361 -22.83 3.27 -36.08
C GLN A 361 -23.19 2.81 -34.66
N VAL A 362 -23.82 3.65 -33.85
CA VAL A 362 -24.04 3.39 -32.42
C VAL A 362 -25.27 2.53 -32.18
N PHE A 363 -26.38 2.75 -32.88
CA PHE A 363 -27.64 2.02 -32.63
C PHE A 363 -27.93 0.93 -33.67
N GLY A 364 -27.26 0.94 -34.83
CA GLY A 364 -27.54 -0.01 -35.91
C GLY A 364 -28.90 0.21 -36.60
N ILE A 365 -29.48 1.41 -36.49
CA ILE A 365 -30.74 1.78 -37.13
C ILE A 365 -30.54 2.84 -38.22
N GLU A 366 -31.36 2.77 -39.27
CA GLU A 366 -31.43 3.75 -40.36
C GLU A 366 -32.78 4.52 -40.32
N PRO A 367 -32.99 5.44 -39.36
CA PRO A 367 -34.20 6.25 -39.30
C PRO A 367 -34.32 7.22 -40.50
N PRO A 368 -35.54 7.57 -40.94
CA PRO A 368 -35.78 8.45 -42.07
C PRO A 368 -35.56 9.94 -41.70
N ILE A 369 -34.36 10.28 -41.23
CA ILE A 369 -34.00 11.64 -40.77
C ILE A 369 -34.20 12.67 -41.88
N ASP A 370 -33.95 12.32 -43.15
CA ASP A 370 -34.23 13.20 -44.30
C ASP A 370 -35.70 13.62 -44.41
N ASP A 371 -36.63 12.79 -43.97
CA ASP A 371 -38.06 13.12 -44.03
C ASP A 371 -38.48 13.96 -42.83
N TRP A 372 -37.90 13.71 -41.65
CA TRP A 372 -38.11 14.55 -40.46
C TRP A 372 -37.60 15.98 -40.67
N MET A 373 -36.45 16.14 -41.35
CA MET A 373 -35.87 17.45 -41.70
C MET A 373 -36.71 18.26 -42.71
N LYS A 374 -37.79 17.69 -43.29
CA LYS A 374 -38.72 18.38 -44.21
C LYS A 374 -40.00 18.88 -43.52
N GLU A 375 -40.19 18.60 -42.24
CA GLU A 375 -41.36 19.03 -41.47
C GLU A 375 -41.27 20.54 -41.13
N GLU A 376 -42.39 21.24 -40.99
CA GLU A 376 -42.40 22.72 -40.84
C GLU A 376 -41.82 23.22 -39.50
N ALA A 377 -41.68 22.35 -38.50
CA ALA A 377 -41.17 22.67 -37.17
C ALA A 377 -40.26 21.55 -36.67
N VAL A 378 -38.98 21.61 -37.06
CA VAL A 378 -37.95 20.67 -36.61
C VAL A 378 -37.12 21.31 -35.50
N GLU A 379 -37.14 20.71 -34.32
CA GLU A 379 -36.36 21.13 -33.15
C GLU A 379 -35.46 19.96 -32.69
N PRO A 380 -34.31 20.21 -32.05
CA PRO A 380 -33.42 19.13 -31.59
C PRO A 380 -34.12 18.13 -30.65
N ASP A 381 -34.97 18.62 -29.74
CA ASP A 381 -35.72 17.80 -28.78
C ASP A 381 -36.65 16.79 -29.49
N MET A 382 -37.28 17.20 -30.60
CA MET A 382 -38.09 16.31 -31.46
C MET A 382 -37.25 15.20 -32.11
N LEU A 383 -35.98 15.46 -32.45
CA LEU A 383 -35.07 14.42 -32.95
C LEU A 383 -34.67 13.47 -31.82
N VAL A 384 -34.40 13.97 -30.61
CA VAL A 384 -34.11 13.15 -29.42
C VAL A 384 -35.28 12.21 -29.14
N ASP A 385 -36.50 12.74 -28.97
CA ASP A 385 -37.70 11.95 -28.67
C ASP A 385 -37.95 10.83 -29.71
N ARG A 386 -37.81 11.15 -31.00
CA ARG A 386 -38.03 10.18 -32.09
C ARG A 386 -36.93 9.12 -32.17
N LEU A 387 -35.67 9.50 -31.99
CA LEU A 387 -34.56 8.54 -31.96
C LEU A 387 -34.65 7.63 -30.72
N GLN A 388 -35.01 8.19 -29.57
CA GLN A 388 -35.18 7.44 -28.33
C GLN A 388 -36.31 6.42 -28.46
N ALA A 389 -37.49 6.81 -28.95
CA ALA A 389 -38.60 5.88 -29.18
C ALA A 389 -38.24 4.72 -30.13
N LEU A 390 -37.39 4.95 -31.14
CA LEU A 390 -36.93 3.89 -32.05
C LEU A 390 -35.88 2.97 -31.40
N ALA A 391 -34.91 3.55 -30.68
CA ALA A 391 -33.86 2.78 -30.01
C ALA A 391 -34.42 1.96 -28.83
N ASP A 392 -35.38 2.51 -28.08
CA ASP A 392 -36.11 1.81 -27.02
C ASP A 392 -36.89 0.62 -27.59
N ALA A 393 -37.66 0.81 -28.68
CA ALA A 393 -38.42 -0.26 -29.31
C ALA A 393 -37.52 -1.38 -29.88
N GLN A 394 -36.36 -1.04 -30.44
CA GLN A 394 -35.37 -2.01 -30.93
C GLN A 394 -34.79 -2.87 -29.78
N VAL A 395 -34.48 -2.25 -28.63
CA VAL A 395 -33.99 -2.97 -27.45
C VAL A 395 -35.10 -3.82 -26.82
N GLU A 396 -36.34 -3.33 -26.77
CA GLU A 396 -37.50 -4.10 -26.30
C GLU A 396 -37.80 -5.32 -27.19
N GLU A 397 -37.71 -5.18 -28.52
CA GLU A 397 -37.84 -6.31 -29.47
C GLU A 397 -36.73 -7.36 -29.28
N LYS A 398 -35.52 -6.95 -28.92
CA LYS A 398 -34.42 -7.87 -28.56
C LYS A 398 -34.64 -8.54 -27.20
N ALA A 399 -35.04 -7.77 -26.19
CA ALA A 399 -35.30 -8.30 -24.85
C ALA A 399 -36.42 -9.36 -24.88
N ALA A 400 -37.47 -9.15 -25.68
CA ALA A 400 -38.56 -10.10 -25.87
C ALA A 400 -38.16 -11.44 -26.52
N GLN A 401 -36.97 -11.55 -27.12
CA GLN A 401 -36.44 -12.81 -27.68
C GLN A 401 -35.73 -13.68 -26.62
N LEU A 402 -35.47 -13.13 -25.44
CA LEU A 402 -34.70 -13.78 -24.37
C LEU A 402 -35.56 -13.96 -23.10
N PRO A 403 -35.24 -14.95 -22.24
CA PRO A 403 -35.79 -14.99 -20.88
C PRO A 403 -35.36 -13.76 -20.08
N GLU A 404 -36.29 -13.20 -19.29
CA GLU A 404 -36.08 -11.97 -18.50
C GLU A 404 -34.83 -12.04 -17.60
N GLU A 405 -34.64 -13.14 -16.85
CA GLU A 405 -33.46 -13.37 -16.01
C GLU A 405 -32.14 -13.38 -16.81
N SER A 406 -32.15 -13.98 -18.02
CA SER A 406 -30.99 -14.04 -18.90
C SER A 406 -30.67 -12.68 -19.52
N TYR A 407 -31.68 -11.86 -19.79
CA TYR A 407 -31.52 -10.49 -20.29
C TYR A 407 -30.95 -9.57 -19.18
N ILE A 408 -31.43 -9.69 -17.95
CA ILE A 408 -30.87 -8.95 -16.79
C ILE A 408 -29.39 -9.31 -16.54
N GLN A 409 -29.04 -10.61 -16.62
CA GLN A 409 -27.65 -11.05 -16.51
C GLN A 409 -26.78 -10.51 -17.65
N LEU A 410 -27.32 -10.45 -18.87
CA LEU A 410 -26.64 -9.90 -20.03
C LEU A 410 -26.36 -8.40 -19.87
N GLU A 411 -27.35 -7.59 -19.49
CA GLU A 411 -27.17 -6.15 -19.25
C GLU A 411 -26.07 -5.90 -18.21
N LYS A 412 -26.11 -6.62 -17.08
CA LYS A 412 -25.06 -6.54 -16.05
C LYS A 412 -23.69 -6.94 -16.57
N SER A 413 -23.59 -8.03 -17.34
CA SER A 413 -22.33 -8.52 -17.89
C SER A 413 -21.71 -7.52 -18.86
N VAL A 414 -22.50 -6.99 -19.79
CA VAL A 414 -22.06 -5.96 -20.76
C VAL A 414 -21.60 -4.69 -20.03
N LEU A 415 -22.36 -4.22 -19.05
CA LEU A 415 -22.06 -2.99 -18.32
C LEU A 415 -20.82 -3.15 -17.43
N LEU A 416 -20.65 -4.27 -16.72
CA LEU A 416 -19.42 -4.57 -15.96
C LEU A 416 -18.20 -4.75 -16.86
N GLN A 417 -18.34 -5.45 -17.99
CA GLN A 417 -17.24 -5.68 -18.93
C GLN A 417 -16.76 -4.38 -19.58
N SER A 418 -17.69 -3.53 -20.02
CA SER A 418 -17.36 -2.23 -20.61
C SER A 418 -16.73 -1.29 -19.57
N LEU A 419 -17.28 -1.24 -18.34
CA LEU A 419 -16.72 -0.48 -17.21
C LEU A 419 -15.29 -0.93 -16.88
N ASP A 420 -15.06 -2.23 -16.69
CA ASP A 420 -13.75 -2.79 -16.34
C ASP A 420 -12.73 -2.64 -17.48
N GLN A 421 -13.16 -2.66 -18.75
CA GLN A 421 -12.26 -2.43 -19.90
C GLN A 421 -11.83 -0.97 -20.00
N HIS A 422 -12.78 -0.04 -20.06
CA HIS A 422 -12.50 1.39 -20.13
C HIS A 422 -11.70 1.89 -18.91
N TRP A 423 -11.96 1.34 -17.72
CA TRP A 423 -11.19 1.66 -16.52
C TRP A 423 -9.72 1.23 -16.63
N LYS A 424 -9.41 0.03 -17.16
CA LYS A 424 -8.01 -0.40 -17.38
C LYS A 424 -7.28 0.50 -18.39
N GLU A 425 -7.94 0.87 -19.47
CA GLU A 425 -7.38 1.77 -20.48
C GLU A 425 -7.10 3.16 -19.90
N HIS A 426 -8.03 3.68 -19.09
CA HIS A 426 -7.89 4.94 -18.36
C HIS A 426 -6.76 4.91 -17.33
N LEU A 427 -6.61 3.81 -16.56
CA LEU A 427 -5.45 3.61 -15.67
C LEU A 427 -4.12 3.68 -16.46
N SER A 428 -4.04 2.98 -17.59
CA SER A 428 -2.85 3.00 -18.45
C SER A 428 -2.55 4.40 -19.00
N MET A 429 -3.57 5.15 -19.42
CA MET A 429 -3.43 6.52 -19.90
C MET A 429 -2.95 7.47 -18.79
N LEU A 430 -3.37 7.26 -17.55
CA LEU A 430 -3.01 8.08 -16.40
C LEU A 430 -1.60 7.81 -15.88
N ASP A 431 -1.14 6.56 -15.94
CA ASP A 431 0.27 6.22 -15.69
C ASP A 431 1.17 6.91 -16.74
N ALA A 432 0.83 6.83 -18.03
CA ALA A 432 1.54 7.54 -19.10
C ALA A 432 1.51 9.07 -18.92
N LEU A 433 0.35 9.64 -18.58
CA LEU A 433 0.19 11.07 -18.29
C LEU A 433 1.10 11.51 -17.14
N ARG A 434 1.16 10.73 -16.05
CA ARG A 434 1.97 11.04 -14.86
C ARG A 434 3.46 11.16 -15.18
N GLN A 435 3.96 10.40 -16.15
CA GLN A 435 5.37 10.47 -16.56
C GLN A 435 5.68 11.74 -17.36
N VAL A 436 4.77 12.13 -18.26
CA VAL A 436 4.99 13.24 -19.20
C VAL A 436 4.64 14.61 -18.59
N ILE A 437 3.70 14.66 -17.63
CA ILE A 437 3.17 15.93 -17.09
C ILE A 437 4.23 16.84 -16.45
N HIS A 438 5.35 16.26 -15.98
CA HIS A 438 6.49 17.03 -15.46
C HIS A 438 7.09 17.99 -16.51
N LEU A 439 6.94 17.73 -17.80
CA LEU A 439 7.36 18.65 -18.87
C LEU A 439 6.55 19.97 -18.87
N ARG A 440 5.34 20.00 -18.30
CA ARG A 440 4.57 21.26 -18.13
C ARG A 440 5.31 22.27 -17.22
N ALA A 441 6.20 21.81 -16.34
CA ALA A 441 7.01 22.68 -15.47
C ALA A 441 7.91 23.65 -16.26
N TYR A 442 8.36 23.29 -17.47
CA TYR A 442 9.13 24.20 -18.34
C TYR A 442 8.33 25.46 -18.73
N ALA A 443 7.00 25.37 -18.78
CA ALA A 443 6.10 26.49 -19.05
C ALA A 443 5.67 27.24 -17.77
N GLN A 444 6.37 27.03 -16.64
CA GLN A 444 6.04 27.59 -15.31
C GLN A 444 4.64 27.20 -14.78
N LYS A 445 3.99 26.21 -15.39
CA LYS A 445 2.75 25.58 -14.90
C LYS A 445 3.09 24.55 -13.81
N LYS A 446 2.21 24.40 -12.82
CA LYS A 446 2.35 23.39 -11.76
C LYS A 446 1.92 22.02 -12.32
N PRO A 447 2.79 21.00 -12.36
CA PRO A 447 2.43 19.71 -12.97
C PRO A 447 1.22 19.02 -12.34
N ILE A 448 1.02 19.13 -11.02
CA ILE A 448 -0.12 18.50 -10.33
C ILE A 448 -1.48 19.14 -10.68
N ASP A 449 -1.51 20.45 -10.94
CA ASP A 449 -2.74 21.16 -11.30
C ASP A 449 -3.13 20.83 -12.75
N GLU A 450 -2.14 20.78 -13.66
CA GLU A 450 -2.33 20.31 -15.04
C GLU A 450 -2.73 18.81 -15.08
N TYR A 451 -2.10 17.96 -14.24
CA TYR A 451 -2.47 16.55 -14.10
C TYR A 451 -3.94 16.39 -13.70
N LYS A 452 -4.41 17.14 -12.69
CA LYS A 452 -5.81 17.12 -12.26
C LYS A 452 -6.77 17.50 -13.38
N HIS A 453 -6.47 18.55 -14.13
CA HIS A 453 -7.31 18.98 -15.24
C HIS A 453 -7.33 17.96 -16.39
N GLU A 454 -6.17 17.45 -16.80
CA GLU A 454 -6.08 16.46 -17.88
C GLU A 454 -6.69 15.11 -17.47
N ALA A 455 -6.47 14.65 -16.24
CA ALA A 455 -7.03 13.41 -15.69
C ALA A 455 -8.55 13.46 -15.50
N PHE A 456 -9.10 14.61 -15.09
CA PHE A 456 -10.55 14.79 -14.98
C PHE A 456 -11.21 14.79 -16.36
N ALA A 457 -10.65 15.52 -17.34
CA ALA A 457 -11.17 15.52 -18.70
C ALA A 457 -11.03 14.16 -19.42
N GLN A 458 -10.04 13.34 -19.05
CA GLN A 458 -9.95 11.94 -19.49
C GLN A 458 -11.05 11.09 -18.85
N PHE A 459 -11.32 11.26 -17.56
CA PHE A 459 -12.36 10.53 -16.84
C PHE A 459 -13.77 10.83 -17.35
N GLU A 460 -14.09 12.11 -17.62
CA GLU A 460 -15.36 12.48 -18.25
C GLU A 460 -15.53 11.82 -19.63
N ARG A 461 -14.47 11.81 -20.46
CA ARG A 461 -14.50 11.11 -21.76
C ARG A 461 -14.68 9.60 -21.60
N MET A 462 -14.03 8.98 -20.61
CA MET A 462 -14.19 7.55 -20.29
C MET A 462 -15.65 7.24 -19.93
N LEU A 463 -16.29 8.06 -19.08
CA LEU A 463 -17.70 7.89 -18.71
C LEU A 463 -18.66 8.08 -19.91
N THR A 464 -18.33 8.94 -20.87
CA THR A 464 -19.08 9.02 -22.14
C THR A 464 -18.85 7.80 -23.03
N ALA A 465 -17.61 7.32 -23.14
CA ALA A 465 -17.27 6.14 -23.93
C ALA A 465 -17.97 4.87 -23.41
N ILE A 466 -18.01 4.66 -22.08
CA ILE A 466 -18.74 3.55 -21.45
C ILE A 466 -20.23 3.61 -21.81
N ARG A 467 -20.87 4.79 -21.76
CA ARG A 467 -22.28 4.95 -22.11
C ARG A 467 -22.55 4.64 -23.58
N GLU A 468 -21.71 5.14 -24.48
CA GLU A 468 -21.83 4.87 -25.92
C GLU A 468 -21.60 3.38 -26.24
N ASP A 469 -20.57 2.76 -25.65
CA ASP A 469 -20.22 1.35 -25.85
C ASP A 469 -21.27 0.38 -25.29
N VAL A 470 -21.75 0.59 -24.05
CA VAL A 470 -22.85 -0.22 -23.49
C VAL A 470 -24.12 -0.08 -24.33
N THR A 471 -24.45 1.14 -24.76
CA THR A 471 -25.59 1.40 -25.65
C THR A 471 -25.42 0.66 -26.99
N HIS A 472 -24.24 0.73 -27.59
CA HIS A 472 -23.93 0.08 -28.86
C HIS A 472 -23.92 -1.44 -28.77
N LEU A 473 -23.30 -2.02 -27.75
CA LEU A 473 -23.25 -3.46 -27.54
C LEU A 473 -24.65 -4.05 -27.38
N LEU A 474 -25.56 -3.38 -26.65
CA LEU A 474 -26.94 -3.83 -26.49
C LEU A 474 -27.77 -3.59 -27.77
N ALA A 475 -27.66 -2.41 -28.39
CA ALA A 475 -28.43 -2.06 -29.59
C ALA A 475 -28.03 -2.87 -30.84
N VAL A 476 -26.73 -3.13 -31.05
CA VAL A 476 -26.21 -3.82 -32.23
C VAL A 476 -25.92 -5.31 -31.98
N GLY A 477 -25.46 -5.68 -30.78
CA GLY A 477 -25.01 -7.05 -30.45
C GLY A 477 -26.01 -8.16 -30.76
N GLN A 478 -25.52 -9.24 -31.37
CA GLN A 478 -26.28 -10.46 -31.61
C GLN A 478 -25.90 -11.53 -30.58
N PHE A 479 -26.70 -11.63 -29.52
CA PHE A 479 -26.45 -12.52 -28.40
C PHE A 479 -26.96 -13.93 -28.69
N ASN A 480 -26.13 -14.74 -29.33
CA ASN A 480 -26.40 -16.17 -29.48
C ASN A 480 -26.26 -16.88 -28.12
N TRP A 481 -27.37 -17.02 -27.40
CA TRP A 481 -27.51 -17.96 -26.27
C TRP A 481 -27.53 -19.42 -26.76
N GLY A 482 -26.47 -19.84 -27.46
CA GLY A 482 -26.10 -21.24 -27.56
C GLY A 482 -25.43 -21.64 -26.25
N GLN A 483 -25.72 -22.85 -25.75
CA GLN A 483 -24.96 -23.44 -24.66
C GLN A 483 -23.53 -23.71 -25.12
N GLN A 484 -22.67 -22.72 -24.97
CA GLN A 484 -21.24 -22.92 -24.90
C GLN A 484 -20.88 -22.69 -23.44
N GLU A 485 -20.93 -23.77 -22.67
CA GLU A 485 -20.06 -23.90 -21.51
C GLU A 485 -18.64 -23.81 -22.07
N GLU A 486 -18.08 -22.59 -22.12
CA GLU A 486 -16.65 -22.44 -22.20
C GLU A 486 -16.12 -23.12 -20.93
N GLU A 487 -15.49 -24.29 -21.11
CA GLU A 487 -14.63 -24.87 -20.10
C GLU A 487 -13.65 -23.76 -19.71
N LEU A 488 -13.89 -23.15 -18.53
CA LEU A 488 -12.98 -22.16 -17.96
C LEU A 488 -11.59 -22.78 -18.05
N PRO A 489 -10.60 -22.11 -18.67
CA PRO A 489 -9.26 -22.67 -18.74
C PRO A 489 -8.86 -23.01 -17.33
N GLU A 490 -8.46 -24.27 -17.09
CA GLU A 490 -8.07 -24.76 -15.76
C GLU A 490 -7.13 -23.72 -15.16
N ILE A 491 -7.62 -23.01 -14.14
CA ILE A 491 -6.84 -22.01 -13.43
C ILE A 491 -5.63 -22.78 -12.95
N PRO A 492 -4.38 -22.39 -13.28
CA PRO A 492 -3.22 -23.15 -12.87
C PRO A 492 -3.32 -23.37 -11.37
N ASP A 493 -3.30 -24.63 -10.93
CA ASP A 493 -3.54 -25.01 -9.53
C ASP A 493 -2.88 -23.98 -8.63
N PHE A 494 -3.69 -23.19 -7.91
CA PHE A 494 -3.15 -22.23 -6.97
C PHE A 494 -2.57 -23.08 -5.85
N ILE A 495 -1.27 -23.38 -5.95
CA ILE A 495 -0.57 -24.17 -4.94
C ILE A 495 -0.50 -23.28 -3.70
N THR A 496 -1.54 -23.38 -2.86
CA THR A 496 -1.69 -22.65 -1.62
C THR A 496 -0.77 -23.28 -0.60
N HIS A 497 0.53 -23.10 -0.77
CA HIS A 497 1.51 -23.43 0.26
C HIS A 497 1.24 -22.56 1.49
N HIS A 498 0.59 -23.15 2.49
CA HIS A 498 0.50 -22.60 3.82
C HIS A 498 1.39 -23.46 4.70
N ILE A 499 2.60 -22.98 4.93
CA ILE A 499 3.53 -23.62 5.86
C ILE A 499 3.13 -23.14 7.25
N ASP A 500 2.66 -24.05 8.10
CA ASP A 500 2.29 -23.71 9.47
C ASP A 500 3.53 -23.20 10.22
N PRO A 501 3.52 -21.95 10.72
CA PRO A 501 4.67 -21.34 11.38
C PRO A 501 5.08 -22.01 12.70
N PHE A 502 4.29 -22.97 13.22
CA PHE A 502 4.63 -23.73 14.43
C PHE A 502 5.18 -25.13 14.16
N THR A 503 4.84 -25.77 13.04
CA THR A 503 5.27 -27.14 12.71
C THR A 503 6.26 -27.20 11.54
N GLY A 504 6.26 -26.21 10.65
CA GLY A 504 7.11 -26.20 9.45
C GLY A 504 6.66 -27.18 8.36
N GLU A 505 5.50 -27.82 8.54
CA GLU A 505 4.83 -28.66 7.54
C GLU A 505 3.83 -27.81 6.73
N ASP A 506 3.54 -28.23 5.50
CA ASP A 506 2.51 -27.60 4.65
C ASP A 506 1.14 -28.14 5.09
N ASP A 507 0.41 -27.35 5.89
CA ASP A 507 -0.89 -27.73 6.48
C ASP A 507 -2.08 -27.30 5.60
N SER A 508 -1.82 -26.81 4.40
CA SER A 508 -2.82 -26.48 3.36
C SER A 508 -3.75 -27.65 3.00
N ALA A 509 -3.33 -28.88 3.30
CA ALA A 509 -4.09 -30.12 3.20
C ALA A 509 -4.68 -30.43 1.80
N ASP A 510 -4.20 -29.74 0.76
CA ASP A 510 -4.79 -29.69 -0.59
C ASP A 510 -6.32 -29.40 -0.58
N ILE A 511 -6.83 -28.73 0.47
CA ILE A 511 -8.24 -28.35 0.57
C ILE A 511 -8.47 -27.05 -0.18
N ASP A 512 -8.61 -27.20 -1.49
CA ASP A 512 -9.11 -26.18 -2.37
C ASP A 512 -10.47 -25.66 -1.84
N ALA A 513 -10.59 -24.35 -1.66
CA ALA A 513 -11.83 -23.73 -1.18
C ALA A 513 -13.03 -23.92 -2.15
N ALA A 514 -12.78 -24.51 -3.33
CA ALA A 514 -13.75 -24.81 -4.37
C ALA A 514 -14.25 -26.28 -4.40
N THR A 515 -13.54 -27.26 -3.84
CA THR A 515 -13.76 -28.69 -4.18
C THR A 515 -14.53 -29.52 -3.14
N GLY A 516 -15.05 -28.92 -2.07
CA GLY A 516 -15.63 -29.66 -0.94
C GLY A 516 -16.93 -29.08 -0.34
N THR A 517 -18.06 -29.25 -1.04
CA THR A 517 -19.42 -28.85 -0.60
C THR A 517 -19.59 -27.38 -0.20
N VAL A 518 -20.33 -26.61 -1.02
CA VAL A 518 -20.89 -25.32 -0.61
C VAL A 518 -21.77 -25.52 0.63
N MET A 519 -21.24 -25.18 1.80
CA MET A 519 -22.02 -24.93 3.00
C MET A 519 -22.88 -23.69 2.71
N SER A 520 -24.09 -23.90 2.17
CA SER A 520 -25.10 -22.87 1.88
C SER A 520 -25.70 -22.22 3.13
N ARG A 521 -24.98 -22.34 4.26
CA ARG A 521 -25.16 -21.62 5.50
C ARG A 521 -23.78 -21.25 6.00
N LEU A 522 -23.54 -19.95 6.17
CA LEU A 522 -22.51 -19.48 7.09
C LEU A 522 -22.67 -20.22 8.42
N PRO A 523 -21.58 -20.60 9.12
CA PRO A 523 -21.66 -21.02 10.50
C PRO A 523 -22.43 -19.93 11.27
N PRO A 524 -23.46 -20.26 12.07
CA PRO A 524 -24.14 -19.25 12.85
C PRO A 524 -23.10 -18.59 13.75
N LEU A 525 -22.93 -17.28 13.60
CA LEU A 525 -22.12 -16.46 14.50
C LEU A 525 -22.71 -16.56 15.91
N GLN A 526 -22.24 -17.53 16.69
CA GLN A 526 -22.41 -17.56 18.14
C GLN A 526 -21.49 -16.52 18.79
N MET A 527 -21.72 -15.26 18.41
CA MET A 527 -21.62 -14.20 19.39
C MET A 527 -22.86 -14.34 20.28
N ASP A 528 -22.66 -14.68 21.56
CA ASP A 528 -23.66 -14.41 22.58
C ASP A 528 -23.87 -12.90 22.64
N ARG A 529 -24.85 -12.42 21.87
CA ARG A 529 -25.38 -11.07 21.95
C ARG A 529 -26.27 -11.02 23.20
N PRO A 530 -25.90 -10.33 24.29
CA PRO A 530 -26.87 -10.02 25.32
C PRO A 530 -27.96 -9.16 24.68
N GLU A 531 -29.23 -9.54 24.87
CA GLU A 531 -30.37 -8.77 24.37
C GLU A 531 -30.33 -7.36 24.96
N MET A 532 -30.07 -6.36 24.10
CA MET A 532 -30.25 -4.96 24.42
C MET A 532 -31.67 -4.56 24.03
N PRO A 533 -32.53 -4.14 24.98
CA PRO A 533 -33.83 -3.57 24.64
C PRO A 533 -33.61 -2.32 23.79
N SER A 534 -34.29 -2.26 22.64
CA SER A 534 -34.35 -1.07 21.79
C SER A 534 -35.04 0.08 22.53
N ASP A 535 -34.60 1.30 22.23
CA ASP A 535 -35.23 2.57 22.57
C ASP A 535 -35.46 2.87 24.06
N LEU A 536 -34.41 3.42 24.69
CA LEU A 536 -34.56 4.47 25.72
C LEU A 536 -33.23 5.22 25.88
N ALA A 537 -33.09 6.33 25.15
CA ALA A 537 -32.01 7.29 25.36
C ALA A 537 -32.21 7.98 26.73
N LEU A 538 -31.63 7.38 27.77
CA LEU A 538 -31.68 7.87 29.15
C LEU A 538 -30.42 8.69 29.43
N ASP A 539 -30.60 10.00 29.63
CA ASP A 539 -29.51 10.92 29.94
C ASP A 539 -28.65 10.44 31.11
N ALA A 540 -27.33 10.46 30.91
CA ALA A 540 -26.37 10.06 31.92
C ALA A 540 -26.47 10.98 33.15
N PRO A 541 -26.57 10.44 34.39
CA PRO A 541 -26.74 11.27 35.56
C PRO A 541 -25.45 12.05 35.86
N LEU A 542 -25.61 13.30 36.32
CA LEU A 542 -24.54 14.26 36.66
C LEU A 542 -23.42 13.75 37.60
N SER A 543 -23.56 12.57 38.22
CA SER A 543 -22.58 11.98 39.12
C SER A 543 -22.52 10.46 39.05
N ARG A 544 -21.31 9.90 38.95
CA ARG A 544 -21.04 8.44 38.89
C ARG A 544 -21.59 7.64 40.08
N ASN A 545 -21.89 8.28 41.21
CA ASN A 545 -22.44 7.65 42.41
C ASN A 545 -23.99 7.72 42.51
N ALA A 546 -24.67 8.42 41.60
CA ALA A 546 -26.13 8.50 41.55
C ALA A 546 -26.78 7.13 41.20
N PRO A 547 -28.09 6.94 41.47
CA PRO A 547 -28.83 5.77 40.98
C PRO A 547 -28.78 5.69 39.45
N CYS A 548 -28.72 4.48 38.90
CA CYS A 548 -28.66 4.29 37.46
C CYS A 548 -30.03 4.58 36.80
N PRO A 549 -30.11 5.34 35.69
CA PRO A 549 -31.39 5.72 35.05
C PRO A 549 -32.26 4.55 34.60
N CYS A 550 -31.66 3.40 34.29
CA CYS A 550 -32.34 2.18 33.86
C CYS A 550 -33.18 1.47 34.94
N GLY A 551 -33.40 2.10 36.11
CA GLY A 551 -34.23 1.55 37.19
C GLY A 551 -33.64 0.34 37.96
N SER A 552 -32.41 -0.08 37.68
CA SER A 552 -31.80 -1.31 38.23
C SER A 552 -31.48 -1.28 39.75
N GLY A 553 -31.78 -0.19 40.44
CA GLY A 553 -31.47 0.01 41.87
C GLY A 553 -29.97 0.14 42.20
N ARG A 554 -29.07 -0.06 41.23
CA ARG A 554 -27.61 0.05 41.39
C ARG A 554 -27.13 1.48 41.15
N LYS A 555 -25.96 1.84 41.69
CA LYS A 555 -25.28 3.10 41.36
C LYS A 555 -24.77 3.06 39.92
N TYR A 556 -24.77 4.20 39.23
CA TYR A 556 -24.38 4.31 37.81
C TYR A 556 -23.04 3.63 37.50
N LYS A 557 -21.99 3.88 38.30
CA LYS A 557 -20.65 3.25 38.17
C LYS A 557 -20.58 1.71 38.36
N HIS A 558 -21.69 1.06 38.73
CA HIS A 558 -21.83 -0.40 38.89
C HIS A 558 -22.98 -0.94 38.02
N CYS A 559 -23.25 -0.25 36.92
CA CYS A 559 -24.25 -0.55 35.91
C CYS A 559 -23.80 0.15 34.60
N HIS A 560 -24.59 1.05 34.01
CA HIS A 560 -24.28 1.70 32.72
C HIS A 560 -23.01 2.59 32.71
N GLY A 561 -22.44 2.89 33.87
CA GLY A 561 -21.14 3.56 34.04
C GLY A 561 -19.98 2.63 34.39
N GLN A 562 -20.15 1.31 34.22
CA GLN A 562 -19.02 0.38 34.04
C GLN A 562 -18.63 0.42 32.56
N ILE A 563 -17.43 0.94 32.33
CA ILE A 563 -16.62 0.71 31.13
C ILE A 563 -15.64 -0.39 31.51
#